data_AF-K4IQL9-F1
#
_entry.id   AF-K4IQL9-F1
#
_cell.length_a   1.000
_cell.length_b   1.000
_cell.length_c   1.000
_cell.angle_alpha   90.00
_cell.angle_beta   90.00
_cell.angle_gamma   90.00
#
_symmetry.space_group_name_H-M   'P 1'
#
loop_
_entity.id
_entity.type
_entity.pdbx_description
1 polymer ?
#
loop_
_entity_poly.entity_id
_entity_poly.type
_entity_poly.pdbx_seq_one_letter_code
_entity_poly.pdbx_strand_id
1 'polypeptide(L)'
;MKKNIVKDKSFDFSLKIILLFRTMQDQNEFIISKQILRCGTSIGANIAESEAAQSLSDFIHKLSISSKEARETLYWLQLLDKSKLVVIDLKTHLEDCEEIVRLLTSIIKTTKSKL
;
A
#
# COMPACT_ATOMS: atom_id res chain seq x y z
N MET A 1 -20.68 9.23 -10.18
CA MET A 1 -20.10 8.17 -9.32
C MET A 1 -19.28 8.82 -8.22
N LYS A 2 -19.43 8.42 -6.95
CA LYS A 2 -18.54 8.91 -5.87
C LYS A 2 -17.12 8.45 -6.19
N LYS A 3 -16.17 9.39 -6.26
CA LYS A 3 -14.75 9.11 -6.50
C LYS A 3 -14.21 8.29 -5.33
N ASN A 4 -13.70 7.09 -5.60
CA ASN A 4 -13.09 6.22 -4.59
C ASN A 4 -11.62 6.62 -4.42
N ILE A 5 -11.38 7.68 -3.64
CA ILE A 5 -10.05 8.32 -3.50
C ILE A 5 -8.97 7.31 -3.09
N VAL A 6 -9.28 6.36 -2.19
CA VAL A 6 -8.30 5.37 -1.74
C VAL A 6 -7.93 4.38 -2.85
N LYS A 7 -8.87 4.04 -3.74
CA LYS A 7 -8.61 3.20 -4.91
C LYS A 7 -7.63 3.88 -5.85
N ASP A 8 -7.94 5.09 -6.30
CA ASP A 8 -7.09 5.84 -7.23
C ASP A 8 -5.66 5.99 -6.66
N LYS A 9 -5.55 6.42 -5.40
CA LYS A 9 -4.25 6.56 -4.72
C LYS A 9 -3.49 5.24 -4.59
N SER A 10 -4.17 4.15 -4.25
CA SER A 10 -3.53 2.84 -4.11
C SER A 10 -3.05 2.27 -5.44
N PHE A 11 -3.74 2.58 -6.54
CA PHE A 11 -3.33 2.20 -7.88
C PHE A 11 -2.08 2.97 -8.31
N ASP A 12 -2.09 4.30 -8.15
CA ASP A 12 -0.93 5.15 -8.44
C ASP A 12 0.29 4.75 -7.58
N PHE A 13 0.06 4.43 -6.30
CA PHE A 13 1.11 3.93 -5.41
C PHE A 13 1.66 2.57 -5.88
N SER A 14 0.80 1.66 -6.37
CA SER A 14 1.24 0.38 -6.92
C SER A 14 2.17 0.56 -8.12
N LEU A 15 1.88 1.52 -9.00
CA LEU A 15 2.77 1.87 -10.13
C LEU A 15 4.12 2.43 -9.63
N LYS A 16 4.11 3.29 -8.61
CA LYS A 16 5.34 3.80 -7.98
C LYS A 16 6.18 2.67 -7.38
N ILE A 17 5.54 1.70 -6.70
CA ILE A 17 6.22 0.52 -6.14
C ILE A 17 6.86 -0.34 -7.24
N ILE A 18 6.18 -0.53 -8.37
CA ILE A 18 6.75 -1.28 -9.51
C ILE A 18 7.99 -0.56 -10.08
N LEU A 19 7.95 0.77 -10.18
CA LEU A 19 9.11 1.56 -10.63
C LEU A 19 10.27 1.52 -9.61
N LEU A 20 9.95 1.62 -8.32
CA LEU A 20 10.94 1.49 -7.24
C LEU A 20 11.61 0.11 -7.28
N PHE A 21 10.83 -0.97 -7.44
CA PHE A 21 11.34 -2.32 -7.61
C PHE A 21 12.38 -2.38 -8.73
N ARG A 22 12.06 -1.85 -9.92
CA ARG A 22 12.99 -1.83 -11.05
C ARG A 22 14.27 -1.06 -10.73
N THR A 23 14.15 0.10 -10.10
CA THR A 23 15.30 0.95 -9.73
C THR A 23 16.22 0.25 -8.72
N MET A 24 15.65 -0.50 -7.78
CA MET A 24 16.43 -1.29 -6.82
C MET A 24 17.15 -2.48 -7.47
N GLN A 25 16.52 -3.13 -8.46
CA GLN A 25 17.16 -4.19 -9.25
C GLN A 25 18.38 -3.66 -10.01
N ASP A 26 18.30 -2.45 -10.58
CA ASP A 26 19.41 -1.80 -11.27
C ASP A 26 20.60 -1.50 -10.33
N GLN A 27 20.34 -1.43 -9.02
CA GLN A 27 21.35 -1.28 -7.96
C GLN A 27 21.73 -2.60 -7.28
N ASN A 28 21.37 -3.74 -7.88
CA ASN A 28 21.65 -5.09 -7.37
C ASN A 28 20.98 -5.43 -6.01
N GLU A 29 19.85 -4.81 -5.67
CA GLU A 29 19.06 -5.17 -4.48
C GLU A 29 17.87 -6.06 -4.89
N PHE A 30 17.87 -7.33 -4.45
CA PHE A 30 16.95 -8.38 -4.90
C PHE A 30 16.01 -8.96 -3.84
N ILE A 31 16.22 -8.64 -2.56
CA ILE A 31 15.54 -9.30 -1.45
C ILE A 31 14.46 -8.38 -0.90
N ILE A 32 14.84 -7.15 -0.53
CA ILE A 32 13.90 -6.13 -0.01
C ILE A 32 12.96 -5.67 -1.13
N SER A 33 13.47 -5.53 -2.36
CA SER A 33 12.72 -5.18 -3.56
C SER A 33 11.53 -6.10 -3.75
N LYS A 34 11.73 -7.41 -3.64
CA LYS A 34 10.64 -8.41 -3.76
C LYS A 34 9.63 -8.30 -2.62
N GLN A 35 10.08 -8.06 -1.39
CA GLN A 35 9.18 -7.86 -0.26
C GLN A 35 8.30 -6.63 -0.47
N ILE A 36 8.91 -5.49 -0.81
CA ILE A 36 8.21 -4.22 -1.09
C ILE A 36 7.25 -4.38 -2.27
N LEU A 37 7.67 -5.02 -3.37
CA LEU A 37 6.82 -5.24 -4.54
C LEU A 37 5.56 -6.01 -4.16
N ARG A 38 5.71 -7.11 -3.41
CA ARG A 38 4.59 -7.97 -3.01
C ARG A 38 3.61 -7.24 -2.10
N CYS A 39 4.07 -6.70 -0.97
CA CYS A 39 3.17 -6.03 -0.04
C CYS A 39 2.60 -4.73 -0.63
N GLY A 40 3.42 -3.92 -1.31
CA GLY A 40 3.00 -2.62 -1.84
C GLY A 40 1.93 -2.72 -2.92
N THR A 41 1.99 -3.73 -3.80
CA THR A 41 0.95 -3.96 -4.82
C THR A 41 -0.28 -4.69 -4.27
N SER A 42 -0.11 -5.50 -3.21
CA SER A 42 -1.21 -6.19 -2.51
C SER A 42 -2.23 -5.20 -1.91
N ILE A 43 -1.79 -4.00 -1.52
CA ILE A 43 -2.67 -2.92 -1.03
C ILE A 43 -3.76 -2.60 -2.05
N GLY A 44 -3.37 -2.24 -3.28
CA GLY A 44 -4.30 -1.87 -4.34
C GLY A 44 -5.18 -3.04 -4.79
N ALA A 45 -4.60 -4.25 -4.85
CA ALA A 45 -5.33 -5.47 -5.20
C ALA A 45 -6.49 -5.76 -4.23
N ASN A 46 -6.24 -5.73 -2.92
CA ASN A 46 -7.28 -5.98 -1.91
C ASN A 46 -8.33 -4.85 -1.87
N ILE A 47 -7.94 -3.59 -2.14
CA ILE A 47 -8.92 -2.49 -2.28
C ILE A 47 -9.82 -2.72 -3.49
N ALA A 48 -9.26 -3.15 -4.63
CA ALA A 48 -10.06 -3.47 -5.81
C ALA A 48 -11.03 -4.63 -5.55
N GLU A 49 -10.59 -5.68 -4.86
CA GLU A 49 -11.48 -6.79 -4.45
C GLU A 49 -12.62 -6.33 -3.53
N SER A 50 -12.38 -5.33 -2.67
CA SER A 50 -13.41 -4.80 -1.78
C SER A 50 -14.59 -4.18 -2.53
N GLU A 51 -14.42 -3.71 -3.76
CA GLU A 51 -15.52 -3.15 -4.57
C GLU A 51 -16.54 -4.22 -5.00
N ALA A 52 -16.13 -5.49 -5.03
CA ALA A 52 -16.99 -6.64 -5.31
C ALA A 52 -17.47 -7.34 -4.03
N ALA A 53 -17.28 -6.73 -2.85
CA ALA A 53 -17.64 -7.34 -1.58
C ALA A 53 -19.14 -7.64 -1.48
N GLN A 54 -19.46 -8.82 -0.94
CA GLN A 54 -20.85 -9.30 -0.84
C GLN A 54 -21.58 -8.79 0.41
N SER A 55 -20.84 -8.22 1.37
CA SER A 55 -21.38 -7.65 2.61
C SER A 55 -20.48 -6.54 3.16
N LEU A 56 -20.99 -5.75 4.11
CA LEU A 56 -20.17 -4.76 4.82
C LEU A 56 -19.03 -5.41 5.62
N SER A 57 -19.25 -6.61 6.18
CA SER A 57 -18.22 -7.37 6.90
C SER A 57 -17.09 -7.79 5.96
N ASP A 58 -17.44 -8.31 4.77
CA ASP A 58 -16.49 -8.70 3.73
C ASP A 58 -15.70 -7.48 3.21
N PHE A 59 -16.39 -6.36 2.96
CA PHE A 59 -15.75 -5.09 2.61
C PHE A 59 -14.70 -4.65 3.65
N ILE A 60 -15.08 -4.66 4.93
CA ILE A 60 -14.16 -4.33 6.03
C ILE A 60 -13.00 -5.32 6.10
N HIS A 61 -13.25 -6.61 5.87
CA HIS A 61 -12.23 -7.64 5.89
C HIS A 61 -11.16 -7.38 4.82
N LYS A 62 -11.55 -7.15 3.56
CA LYS A 62 -10.64 -6.83 2.45
C LYS A 62 -9.85 -5.55 2.69
N LEU A 63 -10.50 -4.49 3.18
CA LEU A 63 -9.79 -3.25 3.55
C LEU A 63 -8.84 -3.46 4.73
N SER A 64 -9.17 -4.34 5.67
CA SER A 64 -8.29 -4.67 6.80
C SER A 64 -7.02 -5.40 6.34
N ILE A 65 -7.12 -6.27 5.33
CA ILE A 65 -5.95 -6.89 4.68
C ILE A 65 -5.10 -5.80 4.03
N SER A 66 -5.71 -4.93 3.22
CA SER A 66 -5.02 -3.78 2.60
C SER A 66 -4.30 -2.91 3.65
N SER A 67 -4.90 -2.74 4.82
CA SER A 67 -4.34 -1.96 5.92
C SER A 67 -3.15 -2.66 6.60
N LYS A 68 -3.10 -3.99 6.61
CA LYS A 68 -1.92 -4.75 7.07
C LYS A 68 -0.79 -4.62 6.07
N GLU A 69 -1.08 -4.83 4.79
CA GLU A 69 -0.11 -4.71 3.70
C GLU A 69 0.53 -3.32 3.66
N ALA A 70 -0.28 -2.26 3.82
CA ALA A 70 0.25 -0.88 3.85
C ALA A 70 1.20 -0.62 5.01
N ARG A 71 0.99 -1.25 6.18
CA ARG A 71 1.92 -1.13 7.32
C ARG A 71 3.19 -1.94 7.10
N GLU A 72 3.09 -3.11 6.48
CA GLU A 72 4.25 -3.91 6.09
C GLU A 72 5.09 -3.18 5.04
N THR A 73 4.47 -2.60 4.01
CA THR A 73 5.14 -1.77 3.01
C THR A 73 5.85 -0.58 3.65
N LEU A 74 5.18 0.15 4.54
CA LEU A 74 5.79 1.26 5.26
C LEU A 74 7.03 0.83 6.06
N TYR A 75 6.95 -0.30 6.74
CA TYR A 75 8.08 -0.86 7.49
C TYR A 75 9.28 -1.16 6.57
N TRP A 76 9.05 -1.82 5.44
CA TRP A 76 10.12 -2.12 4.48
C TRP A 76 10.71 -0.87 3.82
N LEU A 77 9.89 0.13 3.49
CA LEU A 77 10.37 1.42 2.97
C LEU A 77 11.26 2.13 4.00
N GLN A 78 10.89 2.11 5.28
CA GLN A 78 11.71 2.68 6.35
C GLN A 78 13.03 1.93 6.57
N LEU A 79 13.03 0.60 6.44
CA LEU A 79 14.26 -0.20 6.46
C LEU A 79 15.18 0.15 5.29
N LEU A 80 14.62 0.27 4.08
CA LEU A 80 15.37 0.64 2.89
C LEU A 80 16.02 2.03 3.03
N ASP A 81 15.25 3.01 3.51
CA ASP A 81 15.73 4.39 3.74
C ASP A 81 16.88 4.45 4.76
N LYS A 82 16.73 3.75 5.90
CA LYS A 82 17.71 3.77 6.98
C LYS A 82 18.95 2.93 6.72
N SER A 83 18.80 1.81 6.01
CA SER A 83 19.91 0.90 5.71
C SER A 83 20.86 1.45 4.64
N LYS A 84 20.41 2.42 3.84
CA LYS A 84 21.17 3.01 2.73
C LYS A 84 21.69 1.95 1.74
N LEU A 85 20.96 0.85 1.59
CA LEU A 85 21.27 -0.23 0.64
C LEU A 85 21.21 0.24 -0.82
N VAL A 86 20.43 1.29 -1.08
CA VAL A 86 20.27 1.90 -2.40
C VAL A 86 20.32 3.42 -2.28
N VAL A 87 20.75 4.08 -3.36
CA VAL A 87 20.75 5.54 -3.49
C VAL A 87 19.47 5.96 -4.20
N ILE A 88 18.37 5.98 -3.46
CA ILE A 88 17.03 6.34 -3.95
C ILE A 88 16.37 7.26 -2.92
N ASP A 89 15.73 8.35 -3.37
CA ASP A 89 14.88 9.16 -2.51
C ASP A 89 13.52 8.48 -2.31
N LEU A 90 13.22 8.10 -1.07
CA LEU A 90 12.00 7.40 -0.70
C LEU A 90 10.94 8.32 -0.09
N LYS A 91 11.19 9.63 0.01
CA LYS A 91 10.29 10.58 0.68
C LYS A 91 8.85 10.47 0.17
N THR A 92 8.64 10.51 -1.15
CA THR A 92 7.29 10.43 -1.72
C THR A 92 6.65 9.07 -1.49
N HIS A 93 7.43 7.98 -1.52
CA HIS A 93 6.92 6.63 -1.27
C HIS A 93 6.43 6.49 0.18
N LEU A 94 7.18 7.04 1.13
CA LEU A 94 6.80 7.06 2.55
C LEU A 94 5.53 7.91 2.77
N GLU A 95 5.50 9.13 2.23
CA GLU A 95 4.36 10.04 2.36
C GLU A 95 3.07 9.45 1.78
N ASP A 96 3.13 8.87 0.58
CA ASP A 96 2.00 8.21 -0.07
C ASP A 96 1.51 7.00 0.73
N CYS A 97 2.44 6.16 1.20
CA CYS A 97 2.11 4.96 1.97
C CYS A 97 1.43 5.33 3.31
N GLU A 98 1.94 6.34 4.01
CA GLU A 98 1.31 6.86 5.24
C GLU A 98 -0.08 7.45 4.98
N GLU A 99 -0.26 8.17 3.87
CA GLU A 99 -1.56 8.68 3.48
C GLU A 99 -2.56 7.54 3.27
N ILE A 100 -2.16 6.48 2.55
CA ILE A 100 -2.99 5.29 2.36
C ILE A 100 -3.34 4.63 3.70
N VAL A 101 -2.38 4.51 4.62
CA VAL A 101 -2.64 3.97 5.98
C VAL A 101 -3.71 4.81 6.71
N ARG A 102 -3.61 6.14 6.66
CA ARG A 102 -4.59 7.06 7.28
C ARG A 102 -5.98 6.91 6.65
N LEU A 103 -6.05 6.87 5.32
CA LEU A 103 -7.29 6.70 4.57
C LEU A 103 -7.97 5.37 4.90
N LEU A 104 -7.25 4.26 4.82
CA LEU A 104 -7.77 2.92 5.17
C LEU A 104 -8.28 2.87 6.61
N THR A 105 -7.50 3.43 7.56
CA THR A 105 -7.89 3.46 8.97
C THR A 105 -9.19 4.24 9.18
N SER A 106 -9.33 5.40 8.53
CA SER A 106 -10.54 6.22 8.59
C SER A 106 -11.75 5.47 8.00
N ILE A 107 -11.60 4.91 6.79
CA ILE A 107 -12.68 4.17 6.10
C ILE A 107 -13.15 2.98 6.94
N ILE A 108 -12.23 2.16 7.46
CA ILE A 108 -12.57 1.00 8.28
C ILE A 108 -13.30 1.44 9.55
N LYS A 109 -12.82 2.48 10.25
CA LYS A 109 -13.46 2.98 11.48
C LYS A 109 -14.87 3.48 11.22
N THR A 110 -15.08 4.28 10.18
CA THR A 110 -16.39 4.83 9.81
C THR A 110 -17.35 3.76 9.28
N THR A 111 -16.84 2.70 8.66
CA THR A 111 -17.69 1.60 8.18
C THR A 111 -18.10 0.69 9.33
N LYS A 112 -17.19 0.40 10.27
CA LYS A 112 -17.49 -0.37 11.48
C LYS A 112 -18.54 0.27 12.37
N SER A 113 -18.63 1.60 12.43
CA SER A 113 -19.67 2.28 13.22
C SER A 113 -21.08 2.20 12.60
N LYS A 114 -21.22 1.61 11.41
CA LYS A 114 -22.49 1.42 10.70
C LYS A 114 -22.94 -0.05 10.69
N LEU A 115 -22.11 -0.96 11.21
CA LEU A 115 -22.47 -2.34 11.52
C LEU A 115 -23.26 -2.36 12.83
#